data_AF-A0A9E0RSC4-F1
#
_entry.id   AF-A0A9E0RSC4-F1
#
_cell.length_a   1.000
_cell.length_b   1.000
_cell.length_c   1.000
_cell.angle_alpha   90.00
_cell.angle_beta   90.00
_cell.angle_gamma   90.00
#
_symmetry.space_group_name_H-M   'P 1'
#
loop_
_entity.id
_entity.type
_entity.pdbx_description
1 polymer ?
#
loop_
_entity_poly.entity_id
_entity_poly.type
_entity_poly.pdbx_seq_one_letter_code
_entity_poly.pdbx_strand_id
1 'polypeptide(L)'
;MSPLLPDQDVTGLVEAFDTQGFCVIPELLNAVQLERQRKALAPWVDDGPMGRNVFEGTRTHRIYAMLAKDPVFAELVAHPVSLAWAEYYLGQSCLLSACLAIHLLPGESAQPWHTDDGHTSLTPPHDLLGVSTFWALDDTTVENGATEVLPGSHRWSETDFPGVLKDQDFATEEDVTDDLGAHPDAVKVIMPAGSLMIARG
;
A
#
# COMPACT_ATOMS: atom_id res chain seq x y z
N MET A 1 -15.28 13.45 -7.07
CA MET A 1 -14.76 12.12 -7.48
C MET A 1 -15.45 11.57 -8.73
N SER A 2 -16.78 11.56 -8.86
CA SER A 2 -17.49 11.02 -10.04
C SER A 2 -17.02 11.51 -11.44
N PRO A 3 -16.67 12.80 -11.65
CA PRO A 3 -16.15 13.23 -12.96
C PRO A 3 -14.76 12.67 -13.30
N LEU A 4 -14.00 12.21 -12.30
CA LEU A 4 -12.67 11.64 -12.47
C LEU A 4 -12.71 10.14 -12.79
N LEU A 5 -13.83 9.48 -12.49
CA LEU A 5 -14.06 8.05 -12.67
C LEU A 5 -15.43 7.82 -13.32
N PRO A 6 -15.63 8.27 -14.58
CA PRO A 6 -16.95 8.31 -15.21
C PRO A 6 -17.58 6.91 -15.40
N ASP A 7 -16.74 5.87 -15.52
CA ASP A 7 -17.16 4.49 -15.76
C ASP A 7 -17.14 3.62 -14.50
N GLN A 8 -16.95 4.21 -13.31
CA GLN A 8 -16.87 3.49 -12.05
C GLN A 8 -18.05 3.83 -11.13
N ASP A 9 -18.49 2.86 -10.32
CA ASP A 9 -19.43 3.11 -9.23
C ASP A 9 -18.70 3.78 -8.06
N VAL A 10 -18.55 5.11 -8.14
CA VAL A 10 -17.88 5.90 -7.10
C VAL A 10 -18.57 5.78 -5.75
N THR A 11 -19.90 5.61 -5.72
CA THR A 11 -20.63 5.40 -4.46
C THR A 11 -20.22 4.08 -3.82
N GLY A 12 -20.20 3.00 -4.60
CA GLY A 12 -19.75 1.68 -4.15
C GLY A 12 -18.28 1.68 -3.71
N LEU A 13 -17.40 2.41 -4.40
CA LEU A 13 -16.00 2.56 -4.00
C LEU A 13 -15.84 3.26 -2.64
N VAL A 14 -16.60 4.33 -2.40
CA VAL A 14 -16.61 5.05 -1.12
C VAL A 14 -17.19 4.17 -0.01
N GLU A 15 -18.28 3.46 -0.28
CA GLU A 15 -18.88 2.52 0.68
C GLU A 15 -17.91 1.38 1.03
N ALA A 16 -17.21 0.82 0.05
CA ALA A 16 -16.17 -0.19 0.29
C ALA A 16 -15.04 0.35 1.16
N PHE A 17 -14.53 1.55 0.88
CA PHE A 17 -13.50 2.17 1.72
C PHE A 17 -13.97 2.43 3.16
N ASP A 18 -15.20 2.91 3.33
CA ASP A 18 -15.74 3.23 4.67
C ASP A 18 -16.03 1.97 5.50
N THR A 19 -16.49 0.90 4.86
CA THR A 19 -16.93 -0.33 5.53
C THR A 19 -15.86 -1.41 5.60
N GLN A 20 -15.08 -1.59 4.54
CA GLN A 20 -14.01 -2.59 4.41
C GLN A 20 -12.62 -2.03 4.67
N GLY A 21 -12.45 -0.72 4.67
CA GLY A 21 -11.16 -0.06 4.93
C GLY A 21 -10.27 0.11 3.70
N PHE A 22 -10.69 -0.39 2.54
CA PHE A 22 -9.99 -0.19 1.28
C PHE A 22 -10.94 -0.30 0.08
N CYS A 23 -10.49 0.20 -1.07
CA CYS A 23 -11.14 0.00 -2.36
C CYS A 23 -10.08 -0.10 -3.48
N VAL A 24 -10.46 -0.66 -4.63
CA VAL A 24 -9.59 -0.83 -5.80
C VAL A 24 -10.23 -0.20 -7.02
N ILE A 25 -9.43 0.56 -7.76
CA ILE A 25 -9.80 1.19 -9.02
C ILE A 25 -8.88 0.61 -10.10
N PRO A 26 -9.40 -0.27 -10.96
CA PRO A 26 -8.58 -0.98 -11.93
C PRO A 26 -8.10 -0.08 -13.08
N GLU A 27 -6.89 -0.34 -13.57
CA GLU A 27 -6.38 0.17 -14.87
C GLU A 27 -6.47 1.69 -15.03
N LEU A 28 -6.21 2.43 -13.95
CA LEU A 28 -6.32 3.89 -13.91
C LEU A 28 -5.17 4.59 -14.65
N LEU A 29 -3.99 3.97 -14.71
CA LEU A 29 -2.90 4.39 -15.58
C LEU A 29 -2.99 3.69 -16.93
N ASN A 30 -2.87 4.44 -18.03
CA ASN A 30 -2.70 3.84 -19.35
C ASN A 30 -1.29 3.30 -19.56
N ALA A 31 -1.10 2.49 -20.60
CA ALA A 31 0.18 1.85 -20.91
C ALA A 31 1.36 2.83 -21.05
N VAL A 32 1.13 4.04 -21.57
CA VAL A 32 2.18 5.05 -21.73
C VAL A 32 2.58 5.63 -20.37
N GLN A 33 1.61 5.92 -19.50
CA GLN A 33 1.87 6.38 -18.14
C GLN A 33 2.62 5.31 -17.35
N LEU A 34 2.13 4.06 -17.40
CA LEU A 34 2.72 2.92 -16.72
C LEU A 34 4.18 2.68 -17.14
N GLU A 35 4.47 2.70 -18.44
CA GLU A 35 5.82 2.51 -18.96
C GLU A 35 6.78 3.64 -18.51
N ARG A 36 6.29 4.88 -18.42
CA ARG A 36 7.10 6.00 -17.89
C ARG A 36 7.48 5.77 -16.43
N GLN A 37 6.55 5.31 -15.60
CA GLN A 37 6.82 5.00 -14.19
C GLN A 37 7.82 3.85 -14.06
N ARG A 38 7.62 2.75 -14.80
CA ARG A 38 8.54 1.60 -14.84
C ARG A 38 9.94 2.00 -15.26
N LYS A 39 10.07 2.78 -16.33
CA LYS A 39 11.37 3.23 -16.83
C LYS A 39 12.13 4.08 -15.80
N ALA A 40 11.44 4.96 -15.08
CA ALA A 40 12.07 5.76 -14.03
C ALA A 40 12.43 4.92 -12.79
N LEU A 41 11.66 3.87 -12.52
CA LEU A 41 11.89 2.96 -11.41
C LEU A 41 13.02 1.94 -11.68
N ALA A 42 13.22 1.54 -12.94
CA ALA A 42 14.16 0.47 -13.35
C ALA A 42 15.55 0.55 -12.68
N PRO A 43 16.25 1.71 -12.64
CA PRO A 43 17.57 1.78 -12.01
C PRO A 43 17.58 1.44 -10.52
N TRP A 44 16.43 1.56 -9.84
CA TRP A 44 16.28 1.35 -8.41
C TRP A 44 15.76 -0.03 -8.07
N VAL A 45 15.16 -0.76 -9.00
CA VAL A 45 14.73 -2.16 -8.78
C VAL A 45 15.77 -3.16 -9.26
N ASP A 46 16.70 -2.75 -10.13
CA ASP A 46 17.79 -3.61 -10.59
C ASP A 46 19.00 -3.63 -9.64
N ASP A 47 19.26 -2.52 -8.95
CA ASP A 47 20.45 -2.32 -8.08
C ASP A 47 20.14 -1.44 -6.85
N GLY A 48 18.88 -1.44 -6.41
CA GLY A 48 18.44 -0.60 -5.30
C GLY A 48 18.82 -1.12 -3.92
N PRO A 49 18.57 -0.30 -2.89
CA PRO A 49 18.68 -0.75 -1.51
C PRO A 49 17.71 -1.92 -1.24
N MET A 50 18.21 -2.94 -0.56
CA MET A 50 17.40 -4.01 0.01
C MET A 50 16.75 -3.54 1.32
N GLY A 51 15.62 -4.15 1.68
CA GLY A 51 15.03 -3.98 3.00
C GLY A 51 15.97 -4.48 4.09
N ARG A 52 15.89 -3.81 5.25
CA ARG A 52 16.88 -3.94 6.31
C ARG A 52 16.49 -4.92 7.40
N ASN A 53 15.22 -5.34 7.44
CA ASN A 53 14.66 -6.16 8.50
C ASN A 53 13.43 -6.92 7.99
N VAL A 54 12.85 -7.77 8.85
CA VAL A 54 11.67 -8.58 8.55
C VAL A 54 10.48 -7.74 8.07
N PHE A 55 10.26 -6.57 8.67
CA PHE A 55 9.18 -5.68 8.21
C PHE A 55 9.45 -5.13 6.81
N GLU A 56 10.70 -4.77 6.51
CA GLU A 56 11.07 -4.25 5.21
C GLU A 56 11.15 -5.31 4.12
N GLY A 57 11.43 -6.55 4.51
CA GLY A 57 11.70 -7.66 3.60
C GLY A 57 13.16 -7.68 3.19
N THR A 58 13.89 -8.70 3.62
CA THR A 58 15.32 -8.92 3.29
C THR A 58 15.53 -9.35 1.83
N ARG A 59 14.45 -9.75 1.14
CA ARG A 59 14.37 -10.03 -0.30
C ARG A 59 13.45 -9.04 -1.01
N THR A 60 13.41 -7.79 -0.55
CA THR A 60 12.62 -6.73 -1.16
C THR A 60 13.50 -5.52 -1.44
N HIS A 61 13.43 -4.95 -2.64
CA HIS A 61 13.96 -3.62 -2.88
C HIS A 61 13.01 -2.59 -2.26
N ARG A 62 13.51 -1.85 -1.26
CA ARG A 62 12.77 -0.84 -0.48
C ARG A 62 13.31 0.55 -0.79
N ILE A 63 12.67 1.23 -1.73
CA ILE A 63 13.21 2.46 -2.33
C ILE A 63 12.42 3.65 -1.77
N TYR A 64 13.07 4.43 -0.92
CA TYR A 64 12.48 5.62 -0.30
C TYR A 64 12.76 6.90 -1.09
N ALA A 65 12.01 7.96 -0.76
CA ALA A 65 12.18 9.31 -1.29
C ALA A 65 12.08 9.35 -2.82
N MET A 66 11.05 8.72 -3.38
CA MET A 66 10.86 8.61 -4.84
C MET A 66 10.86 9.96 -5.55
N LEU A 67 10.30 11.00 -4.93
CA LEU A 67 10.31 12.36 -5.50
C LEU A 67 11.72 12.96 -5.67
N ALA A 68 12.71 12.47 -4.93
CA ALA A 68 14.11 12.85 -5.10
C ALA A 68 14.82 12.00 -6.18
N LYS A 69 14.20 10.92 -6.66
CA LYS A 69 14.77 10.00 -7.64
C LYS A 69 14.39 10.38 -9.07
N ASP A 70 13.11 10.66 -9.29
CA ASP A 70 12.61 11.14 -10.58
C ASP A 70 11.32 11.98 -10.37
N PRO A 71 11.16 13.15 -11.00
CA PRO A 71 9.94 13.94 -10.90
C PRO A 71 8.68 13.24 -11.42
N VAL A 72 8.80 12.19 -12.25
CA VAL A 72 7.63 11.46 -12.78
C VAL A 72 6.78 10.84 -11.67
N PHE A 73 7.36 10.48 -10.53
CA PHE A 73 6.63 9.91 -9.41
C PHE A 73 5.67 10.92 -8.75
N ALA A 74 5.89 12.22 -8.95
CA ALA A 74 4.94 13.24 -8.55
C ALA A 74 3.59 13.10 -9.27
N GLU A 75 3.55 12.48 -10.45
CA GLU A 75 2.30 12.23 -11.17
C GLU A 75 1.41 11.21 -10.45
N LEU A 76 2.00 10.23 -9.75
CA LEU A 76 1.25 9.25 -8.95
C LEU A 76 0.73 9.86 -7.65
N VAL A 77 1.56 10.67 -6.98
CA VAL A 77 1.20 11.40 -5.77
C VAL A 77 0.09 12.41 -6.05
N ALA A 78 0.25 13.20 -7.11
CA ALA A 78 -0.69 14.25 -7.50
C ALA A 78 -1.79 13.75 -8.46
N HIS A 79 -1.94 12.43 -8.59
CA HIS A 79 -2.98 11.88 -9.46
C HIS A 79 -4.35 12.40 -9.00
N PRO A 80 -5.22 12.91 -9.90
CA PRO A 80 -6.45 13.57 -9.51
C PRO A 80 -7.35 12.74 -8.60
N VAL A 81 -7.40 11.42 -8.80
CA VAL A 81 -8.17 10.49 -7.96
C VAL A 81 -7.57 10.37 -6.56
N SER A 82 -6.25 10.21 -6.45
CA SER A 82 -5.54 10.12 -5.17
C SER A 82 -5.71 11.39 -4.34
N LEU A 83 -5.51 12.56 -4.97
CA LEU A 83 -5.71 13.86 -4.30
C LEU A 83 -7.17 14.07 -3.91
N ALA A 84 -8.13 13.80 -4.81
CA ALA A 84 -9.54 13.96 -4.48
C ALA A 84 -9.97 13.06 -3.31
N TRP A 85 -9.41 11.86 -3.20
CA TRP A 85 -9.67 10.96 -2.08
C TRP A 85 -9.05 11.49 -0.78
N ALA A 86 -7.77 11.85 -0.81
CA ALA A 86 -7.08 12.42 0.35
C ALA A 86 -7.75 13.71 0.84
N GLU A 87 -8.09 14.64 -0.07
CA GLU A 87 -8.76 15.89 0.27
C GLU A 87 -10.17 15.68 0.82
N TYR A 88 -10.91 14.69 0.31
CA TYR A 88 -12.25 14.37 0.79
C TYR A 88 -12.23 13.86 2.24
N TYR A 89 -11.25 13.02 2.60
CA TYR A 89 -11.18 12.37 3.90
C TYR A 89 -10.32 13.13 4.94
N LEU A 90 -9.23 13.75 4.52
CA LEU A 90 -8.24 14.41 5.39
C LEU A 90 -8.28 15.95 5.28
N GLY A 91 -9.04 16.48 4.32
CA GLY A 91 -9.15 17.91 4.03
C GLY A 91 -8.08 18.43 3.06
N GLN A 92 -8.31 19.64 2.54
CA GLN A 92 -7.46 20.27 1.51
C GLN A 92 -6.04 20.62 1.96
N SER A 93 -5.77 20.58 3.27
CA SER A 93 -4.44 20.80 3.84
C SER A 93 -3.68 19.50 4.11
N CYS A 94 -4.12 18.37 3.56
CA CYS A 94 -3.41 17.09 3.69
C CYS A 94 -1.98 17.19 3.15
N LEU A 95 -1.06 16.46 3.78
CA LEU A 95 0.35 16.45 3.41
C LEU A 95 0.75 15.04 2.96
N LEU A 96 1.68 14.97 2.01
CA LEU A 96 2.36 13.74 1.68
C LEU A 96 3.26 13.34 2.86
N SER A 97 2.97 12.21 3.51
CA SER A 97 3.77 11.66 4.59
C SER A 97 4.97 10.86 4.06
N ALA A 98 4.74 9.99 3.06
CA ALA A 98 5.75 9.13 2.48
C ALA A 98 5.47 8.83 1.00
N CYS A 99 6.54 8.61 0.23
CA CYS A 99 6.48 8.13 -1.14
C CYS A 99 7.66 7.19 -1.39
N LEU A 100 7.35 5.91 -1.52
CA LEU A 100 8.29 4.80 -1.65
C LEU A 100 7.83 3.83 -2.74
N ALA A 101 8.78 3.07 -3.29
CA ALA A 101 8.50 1.91 -4.13
C ALA A 101 8.96 0.64 -3.42
N ILE A 102 8.17 -0.42 -3.59
CA ILE A 102 8.39 -1.74 -3.00
C ILE A 102 8.42 -2.74 -4.16
N HIS A 103 9.52 -3.47 -4.28
CA HIS A 103 9.68 -4.51 -5.29
C HIS A 103 10.11 -5.81 -4.62
N LEU A 104 9.16 -6.75 -4.53
CA LEU A 104 9.38 -8.06 -3.91
C LEU A 104 10.17 -8.96 -4.87
N LEU A 105 11.20 -9.62 -4.36
CA LEU A 105 11.94 -10.66 -5.08
C LEU A 105 11.38 -12.05 -4.73
N PRO A 106 11.60 -13.06 -5.60
CA PRO A 106 11.18 -14.42 -5.32
C PRO A 106 11.73 -14.95 -3.97
N GLY A 107 10.85 -15.57 -3.18
CA GLY A 107 11.20 -16.14 -1.87
C GLY A 107 11.20 -15.15 -0.71
N GLU A 108 10.65 -13.94 -0.91
CA GLU A 108 10.35 -13.03 0.20
C GLU A 108 9.33 -13.62 1.17
N SER A 109 9.48 -13.24 2.44
CA SER A 109 8.63 -13.58 3.57
C SER A 109 7.38 -12.69 3.69
N ALA A 110 6.36 -13.17 4.40
CA ALA A 110 5.19 -12.36 4.73
C ALA A 110 5.58 -11.26 5.74
N GLN A 111 5.11 -10.04 5.51
CA GLN A 111 5.22 -8.98 6.50
C GLN A 111 4.30 -9.29 7.70
N PRO A 112 4.71 -8.94 8.94
CA PRO A 112 3.80 -8.99 10.08
C PRO A 112 2.55 -8.14 9.87
N TRP A 113 1.41 -8.50 10.46
CA TRP A 113 0.18 -7.71 10.41
C TRP A 113 0.39 -6.34 11.06
N HIS A 114 0.00 -5.29 10.37
CA HIS A 114 0.18 -3.92 10.84
C HIS A 114 -0.89 -3.00 10.24
N THR A 115 -0.99 -1.80 10.81
CA THR A 115 -1.60 -0.63 10.18
C THR A 115 -0.49 0.35 9.81
N ASP A 116 -0.67 1.15 8.76
CA ASP A 116 0.30 2.16 8.34
C ASP A 116 0.43 3.28 9.39
N ASP A 117 -0.64 3.52 10.17
CA ASP A 117 -0.66 4.45 11.30
C ASP A 117 -0.35 3.82 12.67
N GLY A 118 0.12 2.56 12.69
CA GLY A 118 0.43 1.82 13.91
C GLY A 118 1.54 2.45 14.76
N HIS A 119 2.29 3.41 14.19
CA HIS A 119 3.28 4.21 14.91
C HIS A 119 2.65 5.34 15.77
N THR A 120 1.33 5.53 15.70
CA THR A 120 0.62 6.57 16.46
C THR A 120 0.26 6.07 17.85
N SER A 121 0.02 6.99 18.78
CA SER A 121 -0.36 6.65 20.16
C SER A 121 -1.88 6.62 20.38
N LEU A 122 -2.67 6.64 19.31
CA LEU A 122 -4.13 6.59 19.41
C LEU A 122 -4.60 5.16 19.64
N THR A 123 -5.64 5.00 20.44
CA THR A 123 -6.25 3.68 20.67
C THR A 123 -7.23 3.36 19.54
N PRO A 124 -7.09 2.24 18.82
CA PRO A 124 -8.08 1.81 17.85
C PRO A 124 -9.43 1.43 18.50
N PRO A 125 -10.57 1.62 17.81
CA PRO A 125 -10.69 2.38 16.57
C PRO A 125 -10.61 3.89 16.84
N HIS A 126 -10.00 4.64 15.92
CA HIS A 126 -9.92 6.10 15.97
C HIS A 126 -10.25 6.73 14.60
N ASP A 127 -10.32 8.06 14.58
CA ASP A 127 -10.53 8.81 13.35
C ASP A 127 -9.37 8.61 12.37
N LEU A 128 -9.66 8.72 11.08
CA LEU A 128 -8.70 8.49 10.00
C LEU A 128 -7.57 9.52 10.05
N LEU A 129 -6.32 9.04 10.15
CA LEU A 129 -5.13 9.88 10.20
C LEU A 129 -4.41 10.00 8.86
N GLY A 130 -4.60 9.02 7.98
CA GLY A 130 -3.94 8.94 6.69
C GLY A 130 -4.74 8.10 5.70
N VAL A 131 -4.41 8.28 4.42
CA VAL A 131 -4.90 7.46 3.32
C VAL A 131 -3.68 6.99 2.55
N SER A 132 -3.55 5.67 2.40
CA SER A 132 -2.47 5.07 1.63
C SER A 132 -2.95 4.76 0.21
N THR A 133 -2.15 5.17 -0.78
CA THR A 133 -2.43 4.92 -2.20
C THR A 133 -1.39 3.98 -2.77
N PHE A 134 -1.80 2.76 -3.06
CA PHE A 134 -0.98 1.69 -3.61
C PHE A 134 -1.19 1.59 -5.12
N TRP A 135 -0.17 2.02 -5.87
CA TRP A 135 -0.17 1.91 -7.32
C TRP A 135 0.49 0.60 -7.75
N ALA A 136 -0.27 -0.24 -8.46
CA ALA A 136 0.25 -1.46 -9.06
C ALA A 136 1.05 -1.11 -10.32
N LEU A 137 2.38 -1.16 -10.27
CA LEU A 137 3.22 -0.97 -11.46
C LEU A 137 3.39 -2.25 -12.28
N ASP A 138 3.05 -3.40 -11.71
CA ASP A 138 2.88 -4.69 -12.37
C ASP A 138 1.60 -5.34 -11.86
N ASP A 139 1.15 -6.40 -12.53
CA ASP A 139 0.01 -7.18 -12.04
C ASP A 139 0.35 -7.73 -10.64
N THR A 140 -0.55 -7.57 -9.68
CA THR A 140 -0.46 -8.30 -8.40
C THR A 140 -1.26 -9.58 -8.52
N THR A 141 -0.68 -10.70 -8.11
CA THR A 141 -1.27 -12.04 -8.17
C THR A 141 -1.08 -12.75 -6.84
N VAL A 142 -1.76 -13.88 -6.67
CA VAL A 142 -1.62 -14.71 -5.47
C VAL A 142 -0.17 -15.16 -5.27
N GLU A 143 0.52 -15.43 -6.37
CA GLU A 143 1.85 -16.04 -6.41
C GLU A 143 2.99 -15.02 -6.31
N ASN A 144 2.77 -13.76 -6.70
CA ASN A 144 3.84 -12.75 -6.74
C ASN A 144 3.80 -11.74 -5.57
N GLY A 145 3.02 -12.05 -4.53
CA GLY A 145 2.98 -11.25 -3.30
C GLY A 145 1.96 -10.10 -3.32
N ALA A 146 0.77 -10.32 -3.90
CA ALA A 146 -0.34 -9.38 -3.71
C ALA A 146 -0.56 -9.08 -2.22
N THR A 147 -0.70 -7.79 -1.90
CA THR A 147 -0.95 -7.32 -0.53
C THR A 147 -2.14 -8.03 0.07
N GLU A 148 -1.98 -8.49 1.31
CA GLU A 148 -3.07 -9.03 2.11
C GLU A 148 -3.70 -7.92 2.95
N VAL A 149 -5.02 -7.92 3.01
CA VAL A 149 -5.80 -7.01 3.84
C VAL A 149 -6.79 -7.79 4.68
N LEU A 150 -7.12 -7.24 5.85
CA LEU A 150 -8.19 -7.73 6.72
C LEU A 150 -9.39 -6.79 6.58
N PRO A 151 -10.43 -7.16 5.80
CA PRO A 151 -11.56 -6.27 5.55
C PRO A 151 -12.26 -5.87 6.85
N GLY A 152 -12.45 -4.56 7.05
CA GLY A 152 -13.13 -4.00 8.21
C GLY A 152 -12.29 -3.96 9.50
N SER A 153 -11.01 -4.35 9.45
CA SER A 153 -10.11 -4.37 10.61
C SER A 153 -9.88 -2.98 11.24
N HIS A 154 -10.01 -1.90 10.47
CA HIS A 154 -9.95 -0.51 10.97
C HIS A 154 -11.03 -0.18 12.01
N ARG A 155 -12.00 -1.07 12.22
CA ARG A 155 -13.10 -0.93 13.18
C ARG A 155 -12.90 -1.78 14.43
N TRP A 156 -11.86 -2.61 14.48
CA TRP A 156 -11.61 -3.52 15.59
C TRP A 156 -11.05 -2.75 16.79
N SER A 157 -11.53 -3.09 17.98
CA SER A 157 -10.99 -2.59 19.24
C SER A 157 -9.87 -3.48 19.80
N GLU A 158 -9.83 -4.74 19.37
CA GLU A 158 -8.80 -5.71 19.73
C GLU A 158 -7.90 -5.93 18.51
N THR A 159 -6.64 -5.54 18.65
CA THR A 159 -5.64 -5.57 17.58
C THR A 159 -4.42 -6.42 17.95
N ASP A 160 -4.46 -7.10 19.09
CA ASP A 160 -3.42 -8.06 19.50
C ASP A 160 -3.85 -9.47 19.07
N PHE A 161 -3.19 -10.00 18.05
CA PHE A 161 -3.43 -11.33 17.53
C PHE A 161 -2.14 -11.92 16.93
N PRO A 162 -2.08 -13.24 16.65
CA PRO A 162 -0.88 -13.86 16.11
C PRO A 162 -0.37 -13.17 14.84
N GLY A 163 0.93 -12.92 14.77
CA GLY A 163 1.57 -12.32 13.61
C GLY A 163 1.52 -10.80 13.54
N VAL A 164 0.94 -10.10 14.51
CA VAL A 164 0.99 -8.63 14.58
C VAL A 164 2.41 -8.13 14.80
N LEU A 165 2.75 -7.04 14.12
CA LEU A 165 4.03 -6.36 14.15
C LEU A 165 4.45 -5.98 15.57
N LYS A 166 5.71 -6.29 15.91
CA LYS A 166 6.34 -6.01 17.19
C LYS A 166 7.63 -5.24 16.99
N ASP A 167 8.09 -4.55 18.03
CA ASP A 167 9.36 -3.83 18.02
C ASP A 167 10.55 -4.72 17.60
N GLN A 168 10.51 -6.01 17.95
CA GLN A 168 11.55 -6.98 17.59
C GLN A 168 11.65 -7.20 16.07
N ASP A 169 10.56 -7.05 15.32
CA ASP A 169 10.55 -7.28 13.87
C ASP A 169 11.36 -6.21 13.11
N PHE A 170 11.52 -5.02 13.70
CA PHE A 170 12.41 -3.98 13.18
C PHE A 170 13.90 -4.26 13.46
N ALA A 171 14.19 -5.10 14.45
CA ALA A 171 15.54 -5.47 14.86
C ALA A 171 16.00 -6.81 14.27
N THR A 172 15.08 -7.59 13.68
CA THR A 172 15.38 -8.90 13.11
C THR A 172 15.79 -8.74 11.65
N GLU A 173 17.03 -9.11 11.34
CA GLU A 173 17.61 -9.03 9.98
C GLU A 173 17.69 -10.40 9.28
N GLU A 174 17.28 -11.47 9.96
CA GLU A 174 17.27 -12.84 9.42
C GLU A 174 15.94 -13.15 8.71
N ASP A 175 16.02 -13.97 7.65
CA ASP A 175 14.84 -14.42 6.91
C ASP A 175 13.90 -15.24 7.81
N VAL A 176 12.62 -14.89 7.83
CA VAL A 176 11.58 -15.70 8.48
C VAL A 176 10.89 -16.53 7.39
N THR A 177 10.95 -17.86 7.50
CA THR A 177 10.45 -18.76 6.44
C THR A 177 9.00 -19.20 6.62
N ASP A 178 8.44 -19.03 7.83
CA ASP A 178 7.08 -19.46 8.15
C ASP A 178 6.16 -18.23 8.29
N ASP A 179 5.05 -18.22 7.56
CA ASP A 179 3.94 -17.30 7.81
C ASP A 179 3.14 -17.79 9.04
N LEU A 180 3.72 -17.53 10.22
CA LEU A 180 3.11 -17.85 11.51
C LEU A 180 1.92 -16.94 11.83
N GLY A 181 1.63 -15.95 10.98
CA GLY A 181 0.60 -14.95 11.15
C GLY A 181 -0.64 -15.15 10.29
N ALA A 182 -0.65 -16.08 9.32
CA ALA A 182 -1.75 -16.26 8.38
C ALA A 182 -3.14 -16.15 9.05
N HIS A 183 -3.94 -15.18 8.59
CA HIS A 183 -5.23 -14.88 9.18
C HIS A 183 -6.36 -15.42 8.29
N PRO A 184 -7.36 -16.14 8.85
CA PRO A 184 -8.40 -16.80 8.05
C PRO A 184 -9.27 -15.84 7.24
N ASP A 185 -9.43 -14.61 7.73
CA ASP A 185 -10.22 -13.56 7.08
C ASP A 185 -9.40 -12.68 6.12
N ALA A 186 -8.11 -13.00 5.91
CA ALA A 186 -7.26 -12.25 4.99
C ALA A 186 -7.70 -12.42 3.53
N VAL A 187 -7.67 -11.31 2.80
CA VAL A 187 -7.93 -11.29 1.35
C VAL A 187 -6.71 -10.73 0.64
N LYS A 188 -6.25 -11.43 -0.40
CA LYS A 188 -5.21 -10.93 -1.31
C LYS A 188 -5.80 -9.97 -2.32
N VAL A 189 -5.25 -8.77 -2.42
CA VAL A 189 -5.72 -7.73 -3.35
C VAL A 189 -5.04 -7.88 -4.71
N ILE A 190 -5.71 -8.62 -5.60
CA ILE A 190 -5.28 -8.88 -6.98
C ILE A 190 -5.66 -7.69 -7.86
N MET A 191 -4.70 -7.13 -8.58
CA MET A 191 -4.85 -5.93 -9.38
C MET A 191 -4.08 -6.06 -10.70
N PRO A 192 -4.68 -5.74 -11.85
CA PRO A 192 -3.90 -5.55 -13.08
C PRO A 192 -2.98 -4.32 -12.94
N ALA A 193 -1.87 -4.31 -13.67
CA ALA A 193 -0.95 -3.18 -13.70
C ALA A 193 -1.67 -1.87 -14.10
N GLY A 194 -1.29 -0.77 -13.47
CA GLY A 194 -1.93 0.54 -13.60
C GLY A 194 -3.13 0.76 -12.67
N SER A 195 -3.52 -0.23 -11.88
CA SER A 195 -4.57 -0.07 -10.86
C SER A 195 -4.09 0.72 -9.65
N LEU A 196 -5.06 1.30 -8.94
CA LEU A 196 -4.88 1.99 -7.67
C LEU A 196 -5.72 1.30 -6.59
N MET A 197 -5.08 0.79 -5.54
CA MET A 197 -5.75 0.51 -4.28
C MET A 197 -5.63 1.72 -3.36
N ILE A 198 -6.74 2.09 -2.72
CA ILE A 198 -6.76 3.12 -1.69
C ILE A 198 -7.17 2.43 -0.39
N ALA A 199 -6.34 2.56 0.65
CA ALA A 199 -6.56 1.95 1.95
C ALA A 199 -6.55 3.00 3.06
N ARG A 200 -7.29 2.72 4.13
CA ARG A 200 -7.14 3.45 5.39
C ARG A 200 -5.76 3.16 5.98
N GLY A 201 -5.18 4.19 6.59
CA GLY A 201 -3.96 4.06 7.38
C GLY A 201 -4.10 3.06 8.52
#